data_AF-A0A091B3F6-F1
#
_entry.id   AF-A0A091B3F6-F1
#
_cell.length_a   1.000
_cell.length_b   1.000
_cell.length_c   1.000
_cell.angle_alpha   90.00
_cell.angle_beta   90.00
_cell.angle_gamma   90.00
#
_symmetry.space_group_name_H-M   'P 1'
#
loop_
_entity.id
_entity.type
_entity.pdbx_description
1 polymer ?
#
loop_
_entity_poly.entity_id
_entity_poly.type
_entity_poly.pdbx_seq_one_letter_code
_entity_poly.pdbx_strand_id
1 'polypeptide(L)'
;MGQRWLERLHRVEDALLAGLLGALLLLSVAQIALRLLFDSGLDWAEPVSRAGVLWLALLGALGATRTGKHIAIDALPRALPAGAQRVLWTLAQVAAAVIALWLGWLGWGLVGLEREAPVPFVAGIPSWVPMLALPVGFGLMGLRFLVAAALPPPVHAVMGEGTP
;
A
#
# COMPACT_ATOMS: atom_id res chain seq x y z
N MET A 1 -24.60 11.52 -4.45
CA MET A 1 -23.49 12.40 -4.90
C MET A 1 -22.10 11.90 -4.46
N GLY A 2 -21.95 11.21 -3.31
CA GLY A 2 -20.65 10.73 -2.82
C GLY A 2 -19.98 9.58 -3.61
N GLN A 3 -20.76 8.70 -4.27
CA GLN A 3 -20.20 7.53 -4.99
C GLN A 3 -19.31 7.92 -6.18
N ARG A 4 -19.70 8.95 -6.95
CA ARG A 4 -18.90 9.44 -8.10
C ARG A 4 -17.56 10.05 -7.71
N TRP A 5 -17.46 10.62 -6.51
CA TRP A 5 -16.20 11.17 -5.98
C TRP A 5 -15.24 10.07 -5.56
N LEU A 6 -15.75 9.03 -4.91
CA LEU A 6 -14.98 7.85 -4.53
C LEU A 6 -14.47 7.10 -5.77
N GLU A 7 -15.30 6.93 -6.79
CA GLU A 7 -14.90 6.31 -8.06
C GLU A 7 -13.79 7.09 -8.79
N ARG A 8 -13.87 8.43 -8.78
CA ARG A 8 -12.83 9.29 -9.36
C ARG A 8 -11.52 9.19 -8.58
N LEU A 9 -11.60 9.20 -7.24
CA LEU A 9 -10.42 9.05 -6.38
C LEU A 9 -9.72 7.71 -6.64
N HIS A 10 -10.49 6.63 -6.72
CA HIS A 10 -9.96 5.30 -7.04
C HIS A 10 -9.30 5.24 -8.42
N ARG A 11 -9.93 5.86 -9.44
CA ARG A 11 -9.35 5.89 -10.79
C ARG A 11 -8.04 6.66 -10.83
N VAL A 12 -7.92 7.73 -10.06
CA VAL A 12 -6.68 8.49 -9.92
C VAL A 12 -5.62 7.67 -9.21
N GLU A 13 -5.97 6.96 -8.13
CA GLU A 13 -5.05 6.06 -7.42
C GLU A 13 -4.53 4.93 -8.33
N ASP A 14 -5.42 4.26 -9.06
CA ASP A 14 -5.06 3.20 -10.00
C ASP A 14 -4.18 3.74 -11.16
N ALA A 15 -4.45 4.96 -11.65
CA ALA A 15 -3.63 5.60 -12.68
C ALA A 15 -2.24 6.05 -12.16
N LEU A 16 -2.18 6.56 -10.92
CA LEU A 16 -0.91 6.91 -10.26
C LEU A 16 -0.05 5.67 -10.05
N LEU A 17 -0.63 4.56 -9.61
CA LEU A 17 0.05 3.27 -9.45
C LEU A 17 0.60 2.76 -10.78
N ALA A 18 -0.23 2.74 -11.82
CA ALA A 18 0.18 2.31 -13.15
C ALA A 18 1.28 3.21 -13.73
N GLY A 19 1.16 4.53 -13.55
CA GLY A 19 2.17 5.51 -13.96
C GLY A 19 3.50 5.33 -13.24
N LEU A 20 3.47 5.15 -11.91
CA LEU A 20 4.66 4.93 -11.10
C LEU A 20 5.36 3.61 -11.47
N LEU A 21 4.60 2.53 -11.65
CA LEU A 21 5.12 1.24 -12.12
C LEU A 21 5.75 1.37 -13.51
N GLY A 22 5.08 2.04 -14.45
CA GLY A 22 5.60 2.29 -15.79
C GLY A 22 6.88 3.12 -15.77
N ALA A 23 6.94 4.17 -14.95
CA ALA A 23 8.13 4.99 -14.78
C ALA A 23 9.31 4.18 -14.21
N LEU A 24 9.07 3.35 -13.19
CA LEU A 24 10.11 2.49 -12.62
C LEU A 24 10.61 1.44 -13.62
N LEU A 25 9.70 0.86 -14.41
CA LEU A 25 10.06 -0.08 -15.46
C LEU A 25 10.96 0.58 -16.51
N LEU A 26 10.55 1.75 -17.02
CA LEU A 26 11.33 2.51 -18.00
C LEU A 26 12.69 2.93 -17.45
N LEU A 27 12.73 3.40 -16.20
CA LEU A 27 13.99 3.77 -15.53
C LEU A 27 14.92 2.56 -15.38
N SER A 28 14.38 1.39 -15.01
CA SER A 28 15.15 0.15 -14.89
C SER A 28 15.71 -0.30 -16.24
N VAL A 29 14.89 -0.25 -17.30
CA VAL A 29 15.33 -0.59 -18.67
C VAL A 29 16.39 0.40 -19.15
N ALA A 30 16.23 1.69 -18.89
CA ALA A 30 17.21 2.71 -19.23
C ALA A 30 18.55 2.48 -18.52
N GLN A 31 18.54 2.13 -17.22
CA GLN A 31 19.76 1.79 -16.48
C GLN A 31 20.48 0.58 -17.07
N ILE A 32 19.73 -0.48 -17.42
CA ILE A 32 20.30 -1.69 -18.04
C ILE A 32 20.90 -1.35 -19.41
N ALA A 33 20.18 -0.59 -20.24
CA ALA A 33 20.66 -0.18 -21.55
C ALA A 33 21.92 0.69 -21.45
N LEU A 34 21.98 1.64 -20.51
CA LEU A 34 23.12 2.52 -20.34
C LEU A 34 24.39 1.73 -19.94
N ARG A 35 24.23 0.77 -19.03
CA ARG A 35 25.33 -0.12 -18.63
C ARG A 35 25.82 -1.00 -19.77
N LEU A 36 24.91 -1.57 -20.55
CA LEU A 36 25.26 -2.51 -21.61
C LEU A 36 25.85 -1.81 -22.85
N LEU A 37 25.39 -0.61 -23.18
CA LEU A 37 25.78 0.10 -24.40
C LEU A 37 26.92 1.09 -24.20
N PHE A 38 27.03 1.68 -23.00
CA PHE A 38 27.94 2.80 -22.74
C PHE A 38 28.87 2.57 -21.55
N ASP A 39 28.84 1.38 -20.94
CA ASP A 39 29.58 1.02 -19.71
C ASP A 39 29.46 2.08 -18.59
N SER A 40 28.35 2.82 -18.60
CA SER A 40 28.07 3.94 -17.69
C SER A 40 26.71 3.77 -17.03
N GLY A 41 26.57 4.30 -15.82
CA GLY A 41 25.37 4.18 -14.99
C GLY A 41 24.86 5.53 -14.53
N LEU A 42 23.58 5.55 -14.13
CA LEU A 42 22.98 6.70 -13.45
C LEU A 42 23.06 6.49 -11.94
N ASP A 43 24.00 7.16 -11.26
CA ASP A 43 24.22 7.02 -9.83
C ASP A 43 22.99 7.39 -8.98
N TRP A 44 22.16 8.29 -9.49
CA TRP A 44 20.91 8.72 -8.84
C TRP A 44 19.72 7.77 -9.10
N ALA A 45 19.78 6.95 -10.15
CA ALA A 45 18.64 6.15 -10.56
C ALA A 45 18.41 4.95 -9.62
N GLU A 46 19.45 4.41 -9.01
CA GLU A 46 19.31 3.31 -8.05
C GLU A 46 18.59 3.76 -6.74
N PRO A 47 18.99 4.86 -6.07
CA PRO A 47 18.24 5.40 -4.94
C PRO A 47 16.79 5.75 -5.30
N VAL A 48 16.55 6.40 -6.43
CA VAL A 48 15.20 6.78 -6.91
C VAL A 48 14.34 5.56 -7.17
N SER A 49 14.89 4.52 -7.79
CA SER A 49 14.16 3.27 -8.05
C SER A 49 13.77 2.59 -6.75
N ARG A 50 14.68 2.50 -5.76
CA ARG A 50 14.37 1.93 -4.43
C ARG A 50 13.25 2.70 -3.72
N ALA A 51 13.32 4.03 -3.72
CA ALA A 51 12.28 4.88 -3.15
C ALA A 51 10.95 4.74 -3.87
N GLY A 52 10.96 4.70 -5.20
CA GLY A 52 9.74 4.52 -5.99
C GLY A 52 9.11 3.15 -5.79
N VAL A 53 9.90 2.08 -5.69
CA VAL A 53 9.39 0.73 -5.35
C VAL A 53 8.74 0.72 -3.97
N LEU A 54 9.31 1.41 -2.98
CA LEU A 54 8.70 1.55 -1.65
C LEU A 54 7.33 2.24 -1.72
N TRP A 55 7.24 3.37 -2.43
CA TRP A 55 5.97 4.06 -2.66
C TRP A 55 4.97 3.19 -3.42
N LEU A 56 5.41 2.51 -4.47
CA LEU A 56 4.58 1.63 -5.27
C LEU A 56 4.04 0.46 -4.44
N ALA A 57 4.88 -0.16 -3.60
CA ALA A 57 4.48 -1.26 -2.74
C ALA A 57 3.42 -0.82 -1.73
N LEU A 58 3.60 0.35 -1.09
CA LEU A 58 2.65 0.86 -0.10
C LEU A 58 1.34 1.33 -0.71
N LEU A 59 1.39 2.10 -1.79
CA LEU A 59 0.19 2.51 -2.53
C LEU A 59 -0.52 1.29 -3.13
N GLY A 60 0.24 0.33 -3.67
CA GLY A 60 -0.31 -0.89 -4.27
C GLY A 60 -0.99 -1.77 -3.23
N ALA A 61 -0.40 -1.89 -2.04
CA ALA A 61 -1.02 -2.59 -0.93
C ALA A 61 -2.26 -1.83 -0.40
N LEU A 62 -2.26 -0.49 -0.38
CA LEU A 62 -3.46 0.30 -0.06
C LEU A 62 -4.59 0.01 -1.06
N GLY A 63 -4.27 -0.02 -2.36
CA GLY A 63 -5.21 -0.44 -3.41
C GLY A 63 -5.65 -1.90 -3.26
N ALA A 64 -4.77 -2.81 -2.83
CA ALA A 64 -5.12 -4.23 -2.62
C ALA A 64 -6.04 -4.45 -1.42
N THR A 65 -5.88 -3.69 -0.34
CA THR A 65 -6.80 -3.73 0.81
C THR A 65 -8.23 -3.31 0.45
N ARG A 66 -8.42 -2.53 -0.64
CA ARG A 66 -9.74 -2.23 -1.20
C ARG A 66 -10.46 -3.48 -1.71
N THR A 67 -9.75 -4.35 -2.39
CA THR A 67 -10.34 -5.49 -3.10
C THR A 67 -10.70 -6.63 -2.17
N GLY A 68 -10.49 -6.47 -0.85
CA GLY A 68 -10.90 -7.47 0.15
C GLY A 68 -10.26 -8.84 -0.05
N LYS A 69 -9.18 -8.93 -0.83
CA LYS A 69 -8.46 -10.15 -1.16
C LYS A 69 -7.60 -10.62 0.03
N HIS A 70 -8.20 -10.77 1.21
CA HIS A 70 -7.69 -11.68 2.22
C HIS A 70 -8.04 -13.12 1.77
N ILE A 71 -7.40 -13.55 0.68
CA ILE A 71 -7.62 -14.81 -0.06
C ILE A 71 -7.56 -16.05 0.85
N ALA A 72 -6.94 -15.95 2.03
CA ALA A 72 -6.76 -17.08 2.95
C ALA A 72 -7.87 -17.26 3.99
N ILE A 73 -8.74 -16.26 4.24
CA ILE A 73 -9.76 -16.38 5.28
C ILE A 73 -11.07 -16.93 4.74
N ASP A 74 -11.40 -16.83 3.45
CA ASP A 74 -12.73 -17.25 2.93
C ASP A 74 -13.07 -18.75 3.09
N ALA A 75 -12.14 -19.62 3.49
CA ALA A 75 -12.42 -21.04 3.70
C ALA A 75 -13.04 -21.33 5.08
N LEU A 76 -12.67 -20.58 6.13
CA LEU A 76 -13.08 -20.83 7.52
C LEU A 76 -14.50 -20.28 7.87
N PRO A 77 -14.94 -19.11 7.37
CA PRO A 77 -16.24 -18.52 7.63
C PRO A 77 -17.40 -19.34 7.10
N ARG A 78 -17.23 -20.13 6.02
CA ARG A 78 -18.34 -20.86 5.36
C ARG A 78 -19.04 -21.85 6.28
N ALA A 79 -18.38 -22.31 7.35
CA ALA A 79 -18.96 -23.21 8.33
C ALA A 79 -19.56 -22.50 9.57
N LEU A 80 -19.44 -21.18 9.67
CA LEU A 80 -19.82 -20.39 10.84
C LEU A 80 -21.16 -19.63 10.63
N PRO A 81 -22.00 -19.50 11.67
CA PRO A 81 -23.20 -18.68 11.61
C PRO A 81 -22.87 -17.20 11.36
N ALA A 82 -23.76 -16.49 10.67
CA ALA A 82 -23.55 -15.11 10.20
C ALA A 82 -23.10 -14.11 11.29
N GLY A 83 -23.50 -14.32 12.54
CA GLY A 83 -23.05 -13.51 13.68
C GLY A 83 -21.56 -13.71 14.01
N ALA A 84 -21.06 -14.94 13.99
CA ALA A 84 -19.66 -15.25 14.27
C ALA A 84 -18.74 -14.79 13.13
N GLN A 85 -19.19 -14.88 11.88
CA GLN A 85 -18.46 -14.34 10.73
C GLN A 85 -18.24 -12.82 10.86
N ARG A 86 -19.26 -12.08 11.30
CA ARG A 86 -19.16 -10.62 11.54
C ARG A 86 -18.13 -10.29 12.60
N VAL A 87 -18.17 -10.98 13.75
CA VAL A 87 -17.22 -10.75 14.85
C VAL A 87 -15.79 -11.06 14.42
N LEU A 88 -15.57 -12.19 13.74
CA LEU A 88 -14.24 -12.58 13.26
C LEU A 88 -13.68 -11.59 12.24
N TRP A 89 -14.54 -11.11 11.34
CA TRP A 89 -14.17 -10.08 10.37
C TRP A 89 -13.77 -8.77 11.05
N THR A 90 -14.60 -8.26 11.97
CA THR A 90 -14.29 -7.02 12.71
C THR A 90 -13.00 -7.16 13.52
N LEU A 91 -12.79 -8.30 14.19
CA LEU A 91 -11.55 -8.57 14.92
C LEU A 91 -10.32 -8.57 14.00
N ALA A 92 -10.41 -9.22 12.83
CA ALA A 92 -9.32 -9.24 11.85
C ALA A 92 -9.00 -7.83 11.33
N GLN A 93 -10.02 -7.02 11.04
CA GLN A 93 -9.84 -5.62 10.61
C GLN A 93 -9.22 -4.76 11.71
N VAL A 94 -9.66 -4.90 12.96
CA VAL A 94 -9.09 -4.17 14.10
C VAL A 94 -7.63 -4.58 14.34
N ALA A 95 -7.32 -5.88 14.29
CA ALA A 95 -5.95 -6.35 14.44
C ALA A 95 -5.04 -5.81 13.31
N ALA A 96 -5.51 -5.86 12.07
CA ALA A 96 -4.80 -5.28 10.93
C ALA A 96 -4.60 -3.76 11.07
N ALA A 97 -5.61 -3.04 11.57
CA ALA A 97 -5.51 -1.60 11.85
C ALA A 97 -4.44 -1.30 12.90
N VAL A 98 -4.43 -2.03 14.01
CA VAL A 98 -3.45 -1.84 15.10
C VAL A 98 -2.03 -2.08 14.58
N ILE A 99 -1.81 -3.18 13.85
CA ILE A 99 -0.50 -3.50 13.29
C ILE A 99 -0.07 -2.41 12.29
N ALA A 100 -0.96 -1.99 11.39
CA ALA A 100 -0.65 -0.94 10.41
C ALA A 100 -0.31 0.39 11.08
N LEU A 101 -1.10 0.84 12.06
CA LEU A 101 -0.80 2.09 12.79
C LEU A 101 0.50 2.00 13.58
N TRP A 102 0.80 0.83 14.16
CA TRP A 102 2.06 0.63 14.88
C TRP A 102 3.27 0.68 13.93
N LEU A 103 3.18 0.06 12.75
CA LEU A 103 4.19 0.18 11.70
C LEU A 103 4.33 1.62 11.19
N GLY A 104 3.22 2.36 11.09
CA GLY A 104 3.25 3.78 10.75
C GLY A 104 3.98 4.62 11.80
N TRP A 105 3.76 4.34 13.09
CA TRP A 105 4.47 4.97 14.20
C TRP A 105 5.98 4.67 14.16
N LEU A 106 6.36 3.41 13.94
CA LEU A 106 7.75 3.01 13.74
C LEU A 106 8.39 3.73 12.55
N GLY A 107 7.66 3.82 11.43
CA GLY A 107 8.09 4.56 10.25
C GLY A 107 8.31 6.05 10.52
N TRP A 108 7.48 6.67 11.36
CA TRP A 108 7.68 8.04 11.80
C TRP A 108 8.95 8.21 12.65
N GLY A 109 9.20 7.27 13.56
CA GLY A 109 10.46 7.22 14.33
C GLY A 109 11.68 7.11 13.42
N LEU A 110 11.62 6.28 12.38
CA LEU A 110 12.71 6.12 11.41
C LEU A 110 12.98 7.42 10.64
N VAL A 111 11.92 8.14 10.23
CA VAL A 111 12.04 9.48 9.63
C VAL A 111 12.70 10.47 10.59
N GLY A 112 12.40 10.38 11.89
CA GLY A 112 13.06 11.19 12.92
C GLY A 112 14.56 10.93 12.99
N LEU A 113 14.97 9.67 13.03
CA LEU A 113 16.39 9.27 13.06
C LEU A 113 17.16 9.76 11.81
N GLU A 114 16.55 9.63 10.63
CA GLU A 114 17.14 10.13 9.37
C GLU A 114 17.25 11.66 9.30
N ARG A 115 16.40 12.39 10.05
CA ARG A 115 16.54 13.85 10.16
C ARG A 115 17.69 14.27 11.05
N GLU A 116 18.05 13.46 12.04
CA GLU A 116 19.18 13.74 12.94
C GLU A 116 20.53 13.51 12.24
N ALA A 117 20.58 12.57 11.29
CA ALA A 117 21.76 12.31 10.45
C ALA A 117 21.40 12.22 8.95
N PRO A 118 21.13 13.36 8.28
CA PRO A 118 20.66 13.36 6.91
C PRO A 118 21.73 12.84 5.94
N VAL A 119 21.40 11.79 5.20
CA VAL A 119 22.24 11.30 4.10
C VAL A 119 21.73 11.91 2.79
N PRO A 120 22.61 12.47 1.94
CA PRO A 120 22.17 12.99 0.64
C PRO A 120 21.63 11.85 -0.23
N PHE A 121 20.41 12.02 -0.76
CA PHE A 121 19.76 11.03 -1.62
C PHE A 121 20.03 11.32 -3.09
N VAL A 122 19.40 12.35 -3.66
CA VAL A 122 19.58 12.79 -5.05
C VAL A 122 19.38 14.30 -5.13
N ALA A 123 20.25 15.00 -5.87
CA ALA A 123 20.14 16.44 -6.14
C ALA A 123 19.97 17.31 -4.88
N GLY A 124 20.60 16.93 -3.77
CA GLY A 124 20.51 17.66 -2.48
C GLY A 124 19.23 17.39 -1.69
N ILE A 125 18.35 16.51 -2.17
CA ILE A 125 17.18 16.05 -1.43
C ILE A 125 17.66 15.10 -0.31
N PRO A 126 17.21 15.29 0.94
CA PRO A 126 17.49 14.36 2.02
C PRO A 126 16.75 13.02 1.87
N SER A 127 17.38 11.93 2.32
CA SER A 127 16.82 10.57 2.41
C SER A 127 15.49 10.44 3.18
N TRP A 128 15.21 11.34 4.14
CA TRP A 128 13.97 11.28 4.90
C TRP A 128 12.71 11.57 4.06
N VAL A 129 12.84 12.29 2.94
CA VAL A 129 11.71 12.64 2.06
C VAL A 129 11.06 11.39 1.45
N PRO A 130 11.79 10.52 0.72
CA PRO A 130 11.22 9.28 0.21
C PRO A 130 10.79 8.32 1.34
N MET A 131 11.42 8.39 2.52
CA MET A 131 11.08 7.54 3.66
C MET A 131 9.70 7.86 4.27
N LEU A 132 9.15 9.06 4.04
CA LEU A 132 7.78 9.41 4.42
C LEU A 132 6.72 8.46 3.82
N ALA A 133 7.07 7.73 2.77
CA ALA A 133 6.23 6.66 2.25
C ALA A 133 5.73 5.72 3.36
N LEU A 134 6.61 5.33 4.30
CA LEU A 134 6.31 4.41 5.39
C LEU A 134 5.20 4.92 6.33
N PRO A 135 5.38 6.05 7.05
CA PRO A 135 4.34 6.54 7.95
C PRO A 135 3.05 6.91 7.20
N VAL A 136 3.15 7.44 5.99
CA VAL A 136 1.97 7.81 5.18
C VAL A 136 1.21 6.57 4.72
N GLY A 137 1.90 5.59 4.13
CA GLY A 137 1.29 4.38 3.60
C GLY A 137 0.65 3.53 4.69
N PHE A 138 1.39 3.25 5.78
CA PHE A 138 0.86 2.48 6.90
C PHE A 138 -0.21 3.24 7.70
N GLY A 139 -0.10 4.57 7.84
CA GLY A 139 -1.12 5.40 8.46
C GLY A 139 -2.45 5.37 7.69
N LEU A 140 -2.39 5.50 6.36
CA LEU A 140 -3.58 5.41 5.50
C LEU A 140 -4.20 4.01 5.51
N MET A 141 -3.39 2.95 5.50
CA MET A 141 -3.88 1.57 5.67
C MET A 141 -4.56 1.36 7.03
N GLY A 142 -3.95 1.84 8.11
CA GLY A 142 -4.51 1.75 9.46
C GLY A 142 -5.86 2.45 9.55
N LEU A 143 -5.95 3.68 9.04
CA LEU A 143 -7.22 4.41 8.96
C LEU A 143 -8.27 3.64 8.15
N ARG A 144 -7.87 3.06 7.01
CA ARG A 144 -8.77 2.29 6.16
C ARG A 144 -9.32 1.05 6.86
N PHE A 145 -8.47 0.32 7.58
CA PHE A 145 -8.89 -0.85 8.36
C PHE A 145 -9.80 -0.46 9.52
N LEU A 146 -9.59 0.69 10.17
CA LEU A 146 -10.52 1.22 11.18
C LEU A 146 -11.89 1.55 10.58
N VAL A 147 -11.92 2.22 9.42
CA VAL A 147 -13.16 2.53 8.71
C VAL A 147 -13.87 1.24 8.27
N ALA A 148 -13.11 0.25 7.79
CA ALA A 148 -13.65 -1.06 7.47
C ALA A 148 -14.26 -1.71 8.72
N ALA A 149 -13.56 -1.78 9.84
CA ALA A 149 -14.07 -2.36 11.09
C ALA A 149 -15.40 -1.73 11.57
N ALA A 150 -15.62 -0.45 11.29
CA ALA A 150 -16.85 0.27 11.62
C ALA A 150 -18.02 0.02 10.64
N LEU A 151 -17.75 -0.48 9.44
CA LEU A 151 -18.77 -0.77 8.43
C LEU A 151 -19.20 -2.25 8.48
N PRO A 152 -20.46 -2.59 8.14
CA PRO A 152 -20.89 -3.98 8.04
C PRO A 152 -20.08 -4.70 6.95
N PRO A 153 -19.73 -5.99 7.13
CA PRO A 153 -19.02 -6.74 6.10
C PRO A 153 -19.86 -6.82 4.81
N PRO A 154 -19.21 -6.78 3.63
CA PRO A 154 -19.91 -6.84 2.35
C PRO A 154 -20.73 -8.14 2.23
N VAL A 155 -22.01 -8.00 1.85
CA VAL A 155 -23.03 -9.06 1.80
C VAL A 155 -22.64 -10.24 0.89
N HIS A 156 -21.79 -10.01 -0.10
CA HIS A 156 -21.34 -11.02 -1.07
C HIS A 156 -20.46 -12.14 -0.47
N ALA A 157 -19.85 -11.90 0.70
CA ALA A 157 -19.11 -12.95 1.41
C ALA A 157 -20.04 -13.91 2.19
N VAL A 158 -21.29 -13.51 2.43
CA VAL A 158 -22.27 -14.24 3.24
C VAL A 158 -23.20 -15.10 2.38
N MET A 159 -23.53 -14.63 1.17
CA MET A 159 -24.27 -15.43 0.19
C MET A 159 -23.27 -16.29 -0.57
N GLY A 160 -22.90 -17.43 0.02
CA GLY A 160 -22.31 -18.50 -0.78
C GLY A 160 -23.22 -18.74 -1.97
N GLU A 161 -22.74 -18.43 -3.18
CA GLU A 161 -23.38 -18.81 -4.42
C GLU A 161 -23.39 -20.34 -4.49
N GLY A 162 -24.35 -20.94 -3.79
CA GLY A 162 -24.99 -22.15 -4.22
C GLY A 162 -26.21 -21.71 -5.00
N THR A 163 -26.16 -21.82 -6.31
CA THR A 163 -27.31 -22.18 -7.17
C THR A 163 -26.77 -22.55 -8.56
N PRO A 164 -27.52 -23.40 -9.30
CA PRO A 164 -27.10 -24.73 -9.75
C PRO A 164 -26.27 -24.80 -11.04
#